data_AF-A0A7Y6YJC0-F1
#
_entry.id   AF-A0A7Y6YJC0-F1
#
_cell.length_a   1.000
_cell.length_b   1.000
_cell.length_c   1.000
_cell.angle_alpha   90.00
_cell.angle_beta   90.00
_cell.angle_gamma   90.00
#
_symmetry.space_group_name_H-M   'P 1'
#
loop_
_entity.id
_entity.type
_entity.pdbx_description
1 polymer ?
#
loop_
_entity_poly.entity_id
_entity_poly.type
_entity_poly.pdbx_seq_one_letter_code
_entity_poly.pdbx_strand_id
1 'polypeptide(L)'
;MPDSSKIFTYAVDGLAYTVTVYEENGAFFADITVEEGAMDVNAVYFGDDDFSGSSETLSGPLNMNGTRLDGEKVQWDEATKLSDPGLGPEGEDKETYLQTGDTMTVALDIESLDEVDIFGIRATSTTTDGGSIKRVSDDPEEPEEPEEPVYEKLFFGEVFSETGDPLGGTFILAEEPDPNPYSIPALPEGTEPTFDNYLSYFLSDDIGGDLSAVQSVVFYGSGEGGAQEELFRIDAPDGGFQSADDLLAAYDDALDGAGDLSGMDLMAALSLDDQAGAVPEAEDDLDTDGFELV
;
A
#
# COMPACT_ATOMS: atom_id res chain seq x y z
N MET A 1 -1.38 4.35 -0.51
CA MET A 1 -1.61 4.51 -1.97
C MET A 1 -3.07 4.12 -2.26
N PRO A 2 -3.69 4.44 -3.42
CA PRO A 2 -5.00 3.88 -3.74
C PRO A 2 -4.94 2.35 -3.76
N ASP A 3 -5.98 1.68 -3.25
CA ASP A 3 -6.04 0.22 -3.06
C ASP A 3 -5.95 -0.57 -4.38
N SER A 4 -6.14 0.10 -5.52
CA SER A 4 -5.90 -0.45 -6.85
C SER A 4 -5.44 0.63 -7.82
N SER A 5 -4.38 0.33 -8.59
CA SER A 5 -3.91 1.20 -9.67
C SER A 5 -3.20 0.40 -10.76
N LYS A 6 -3.09 0.97 -11.95
CA LYS A 6 -2.35 0.43 -13.10
C LYS A 6 -1.32 1.46 -13.56
N ILE A 7 -0.07 1.08 -13.71
CA ILE A 7 1.04 1.98 -14.07
C ILE A 7 1.54 1.64 -15.48
N PHE A 8 1.42 2.57 -16.41
CA PHE A 8 1.94 2.43 -17.76
C PHE A 8 3.21 3.24 -17.93
N THR A 9 4.33 2.58 -18.25
CA THR A 9 5.64 3.22 -18.38
C THR A 9 6.02 3.44 -19.84
N TYR A 10 6.50 4.64 -20.16
CA TYR A 10 6.87 5.02 -21.53
C TYR A 10 8.27 5.62 -21.56
N ALA A 11 9.16 5.00 -22.33
CA ALA A 11 10.52 5.52 -22.52
C ALA A 11 10.87 5.59 -24.01
N VAL A 12 11.26 6.78 -24.47
CA VAL A 12 11.88 7.00 -25.78
C VAL A 12 13.02 8.01 -25.67
N ASP A 13 13.90 8.02 -26.67
CA ASP A 13 15.05 8.92 -26.66
C ASP A 13 14.63 10.39 -26.49
N GLY A 14 15.08 10.99 -25.39
CA GLY A 14 14.78 12.35 -24.97
C GLY A 14 13.41 12.57 -24.30
N LEU A 15 12.64 11.53 -23.97
CA LEU A 15 11.36 11.66 -23.24
C LEU A 15 11.02 10.35 -22.48
N ALA A 16 10.87 10.45 -21.16
CA ALA A 16 10.37 9.37 -20.30
C ALA A 16 9.23 9.87 -19.41
N TYR A 17 8.18 9.08 -19.25
CA TYR A 17 7.00 9.42 -18.45
C TYR A 17 6.22 8.17 -18.06
N THR A 18 5.43 8.29 -17.00
CA THR A 18 4.52 7.26 -16.49
C THR A 18 3.08 7.75 -16.53
N VAL A 19 2.15 6.82 -16.62
CA VAL A 19 0.72 7.07 -16.47
C VAL A 19 0.18 6.14 -15.39
N THR A 20 -0.26 6.69 -14.26
CA THR A 20 -0.87 5.93 -13.18
C THR A 20 -2.38 6.10 -13.23
N VAL A 21 -3.10 5.02 -13.51
CA VAL A 21 -4.56 4.98 -13.53
C VAL A 21 -5.06 4.42 -12.21
N TYR A 22 -5.96 5.12 -11.53
CA TYR A 22 -6.40 4.75 -10.19
C TYR A 22 -7.86 5.16 -9.93
N GLU A 23 -8.47 4.50 -8.93
CA GLU A 23 -9.76 4.90 -8.38
C GLU A 23 -9.56 5.77 -7.13
N GLU A 24 -10.28 6.88 -7.05
CA GLU A 24 -10.37 7.70 -5.85
C GLU A 24 -11.83 8.15 -5.63
N ASN A 25 -12.39 7.81 -4.46
CA ASN A 25 -13.77 8.17 -4.08
C ASN A 25 -14.85 7.75 -5.12
N GLY A 26 -14.67 6.61 -5.81
CA GLY A 26 -15.58 6.12 -6.83
C GLY A 26 -15.48 6.84 -8.18
N ALA A 27 -14.41 7.60 -8.41
CA ALA A 27 -14.08 8.22 -9.69
C ALA A 27 -12.70 7.76 -10.15
N PHE A 28 -12.51 7.65 -11.46
CA PHE A 28 -11.28 7.16 -12.06
C PHE A 28 -10.45 8.30 -12.64
N PHE A 29 -9.14 8.23 -12.40
CA PHE A 29 -8.19 9.25 -12.83
C PHE A 29 -6.96 8.60 -13.45
N ALA A 30 -6.29 9.37 -14.31
CA ALA A 30 -4.97 9.07 -14.83
C ALA A 30 -4.02 10.24 -14.51
N ASP A 31 -2.99 9.96 -13.74
CA ASP A 31 -1.88 10.88 -13.50
C ASP A 31 -0.77 10.63 -14.50
N ILE A 32 -0.44 11.64 -15.29
CA ILE A 32 0.61 11.60 -16.31
C ILE A 32 1.81 12.36 -15.75
N THR A 33 2.87 11.65 -15.37
CA THR A 33 4.07 12.24 -14.76
C THR A 33 5.26 12.16 -15.70
N VAL A 34 5.90 13.30 -15.97
CA VAL A 34 7.10 13.34 -16.83
C VAL A 34 8.35 13.16 -15.98
N GLU A 35 9.15 12.14 -16.30
CA GLU A 35 10.39 11.82 -15.59
C GLU A 35 11.62 12.43 -16.30
N GLU A 36 11.60 12.45 -17.63
CA GLU A 36 12.66 13.02 -18.45
C GLU A 36 12.07 13.77 -19.64
N GLY A 37 12.53 14.98 -19.92
CA GLY A 37 12.15 15.74 -21.10
C GLY A 37 10.94 16.63 -20.89
N ALA A 38 10.21 16.90 -21.97
CA ALA A 38 8.97 17.68 -21.95
C ALA A 38 8.03 17.28 -23.09
N MET A 39 6.74 17.49 -22.89
CA MET A 39 5.70 17.15 -23.86
C MET A 39 4.42 17.98 -23.65
N ASP A 40 3.74 18.31 -24.75
CA ASP A 40 2.38 18.86 -24.74
C ASP A 40 1.38 17.71 -24.95
N VAL A 41 0.73 17.26 -23.88
CA VAL A 41 -0.24 16.14 -23.88
C VAL A 41 -1.55 16.60 -24.53
N ASN A 42 -1.83 16.13 -25.74
CA ASN A 42 -2.98 16.63 -26.48
C ASN A 42 -4.21 15.72 -26.41
N ALA A 43 -3.99 14.41 -26.28
CA ALA A 43 -5.06 13.45 -26.11
C ALA A 43 -4.57 12.18 -25.42
N VAL A 44 -5.49 11.54 -24.69
CA VAL A 44 -5.36 10.20 -24.14
C VAL A 44 -6.36 9.27 -24.82
N TYR A 45 -5.98 8.00 -24.95
CA TYR A 45 -6.81 6.92 -25.44
C TYR A 45 -6.65 5.75 -24.49
N PHE A 46 -7.71 4.99 -24.27
CA PHE A 46 -7.66 3.81 -23.42
C PHE A 46 -8.69 2.79 -23.88
N GLY A 47 -8.49 1.54 -23.48
CA GLY A 47 -9.40 0.44 -23.72
C GLY A 47 -8.92 -0.85 -23.09
N ASP A 48 -9.79 -1.85 -23.15
CA ASP A 48 -9.50 -3.21 -22.71
C ASP A 48 -8.76 -4.00 -23.82
N ASP A 49 -8.41 -5.25 -23.51
CA ASP A 49 -7.81 -6.17 -24.48
C ASP A 49 -8.85 -6.88 -25.39
N ASP A 50 -10.15 -6.56 -25.26
CA ASP A 50 -11.22 -7.10 -26.08
C ASP A 50 -11.41 -6.28 -27.36
N PHE A 51 -11.13 -6.90 -28.50
CA PHE A 51 -11.32 -6.30 -29.83
C PHE A 51 -12.79 -6.29 -30.28
N SER A 52 -13.71 -5.95 -29.39
CA SER A 52 -15.16 -5.93 -29.63
C SER A 52 -15.67 -4.51 -29.86
N GLY A 53 -16.64 -4.32 -30.77
CA GLY A 53 -17.19 -2.98 -31.04
C GLY A 53 -16.43 -2.13 -32.06
N SER A 54 -16.52 -0.81 -31.92
CA SER A 54 -15.92 0.15 -32.85
C SER A 54 -14.83 0.96 -32.16
N SER A 55 -13.63 0.98 -32.74
CA SER A 55 -12.54 1.78 -32.20
C SER A 55 -12.87 3.28 -32.21
N GLU A 56 -12.74 3.90 -31.04
CA GLU A 56 -12.88 5.34 -30.88
C GLU A 56 -11.74 6.09 -31.56
N THR A 57 -12.03 7.29 -32.09
CA THR A 57 -11.04 8.04 -32.87
C THR A 57 -11.26 9.53 -32.82
N LEU A 58 -10.24 10.26 -32.34
CA LEU A 58 -10.19 11.70 -32.54
C LEU A 58 -9.77 12.06 -33.96
N SER A 59 -10.23 13.21 -34.41
CA SER A 59 -9.97 13.68 -35.77
C SER A 59 -8.60 14.34 -35.95
N GLY A 60 -8.11 14.33 -37.21
CA GLY A 60 -6.94 15.10 -37.62
C GLY A 60 -5.63 14.71 -36.92
N PRO A 61 -4.84 15.67 -36.42
CA PRO A 61 -3.51 15.42 -35.86
C PRO A 61 -3.53 14.65 -34.52
N LEU A 62 -4.69 14.53 -33.89
CA LEU A 62 -4.89 13.78 -32.65
C LEU A 62 -5.18 12.29 -32.86
N ASN A 63 -5.40 11.90 -34.12
CA ASN A 63 -5.78 10.55 -34.48
C ASN A 63 -4.68 9.53 -34.14
N MET A 64 -5.04 8.47 -33.41
CA MET A 64 -4.18 7.33 -33.08
C MET A 64 -4.46 6.06 -33.91
N ASN A 65 -5.28 6.16 -34.96
CA ASN A 65 -5.47 5.06 -35.92
C ASN A 65 -4.15 4.62 -36.55
N GLY A 66 -3.98 3.30 -36.62
CA GLY A 66 -2.78 2.67 -37.17
C GLY A 66 -1.62 2.55 -36.18
N THR A 67 -1.80 2.98 -34.93
CA THR A 67 -0.95 2.56 -33.81
C THR A 67 -0.96 1.04 -33.73
N ARG A 68 0.22 0.48 -33.46
CA ARG A 68 0.42 -0.95 -33.36
C ARG A 68 1.19 -1.27 -32.10
N LEU A 69 0.86 -2.42 -31.55
CA LEU A 69 1.46 -3.00 -30.37
C LEU A 69 1.73 -4.47 -30.70
N ASP A 70 2.98 -4.89 -30.56
CA ASP A 70 3.47 -6.20 -31.01
C ASP A 70 3.11 -6.61 -32.45
N GLY A 71 2.95 -5.60 -33.31
CA GLY A 71 2.63 -5.77 -34.72
C GLY A 71 1.13 -5.87 -35.02
N GLU A 72 0.29 -5.96 -34.00
CA GLU A 72 -1.17 -5.95 -34.07
C GLU A 72 -1.71 -4.54 -34.01
N LYS A 73 -2.93 -4.31 -34.50
CA LYS A 73 -3.55 -2.98 -34.44
C LYS A 73 -4.21 -2.84 -33.09
N VAL A 74 -3.95 -1.73 -32.42
CA VAL A 74 -4.66 -1.37 -31.20
C VAL A 74 -6.07 -0.92 -31.57
N GLN A 75 -7.04 -1.41 -30.81
CA GLN A 75 -8.40 -0.90 -30.77
C GLN A 75 -8.56 -0.05 -29.51
N TRP A 76 -9.27 1.06 -29.62
CA TRP A 76 -9.50 1.98 -28.51
C TRP A 76 -10.99 1.99 -28.18
N ASP A 77 -11.33 1.94 -26.91
CA ASP A 77 -12.73 2.04 -26.50
C ASP A 77 -13.12 3.48 -26.27
N GLU A 78 -12.22 4.26 -25.68
CA GLU A 78 -12.45 5.67 -25.39
C GLU A 78 -11.26 6.56 -25.76
N ALA A 79 -11.55 7.84 -26.00
CA ALA A 79 -10.55 8.84 -26.32
C ALA A 79 -10.94 10.24 -25.85
N THR A 80 -10.06 10.85 -25.06
CA THR A 80 -10.27 12.20 -24.53
C THR A 80 -9.31 13.19 -25.18
N LYS A 81 -9.86 14.23 -25.82
CA LYS A 81 -9.08 15.39 -26.25
C LYS A 81 -8.83 16.31 -25.05
N LEU A 82 -7.56 16.60 -24.79
CA LEU A 82 -7.14 17.53 -23.73
C LEU A 82 -6.84 18.92 -24.28
N SER A 83 -6.14 19.01 -25.43
CA SER A 83 -5.80 20.30 -26.04
C SER A 83 -5.60 20.22 -27.56
N ASP A 84 -5.53 21.38 -28.21
CA ASP A 84 -5.08 21.46 -29.60
C ASP A 84 -3.56 21.23 -29.70
N PRO A 85 -3.06 20.60 -30.77
CA PRO A 85 -1.63 20.35 -30.94
C PRO A 85 -0.77 21.62 -30.95
N GLY A 86 0.37 21.53 -30.27
CA GLY A 86 1.35 22.58 -30.16
C GLY A 86 1.04 23.57 -29.03
N LEU A 87 2.05 24.36 -28.68
CA LEU A 87 1.99 25.26 -27.51
C LEU A 87 1.07 26.47 -27.71
N GLY A 88 0.71 26.78 -28.96
CA GLY A 88 -0.11 27.95 -29.27
C GLY A 88 0.51 29.25 -28.74
N PRO A 89 -0.31 30.26 -28.42
CA PRO A 89 0.15 31.54 -27.88
C PRO A 89 0.55 31.47 -26.40
N GLU A 90 0.08 30.47 -25.67
CA GLU A 90 0.38 30.25 -24.25
C GLU A 90 1.79 29.72 -24.04
N GLY A 91 2.38 29.08 -25.05
CA GLY A 91 3.76 28.62 -24.96
C GLY A 91 3.89 27.51 -23.92
N GLU A 92 4.94 27.59 -23.13
CA GLU A 92 5.23 26.62 -22.06
C GLU A 92 4.31 26.80 -20.84
N ASP A 93 3.54 27.89 -20.76
CA ASP A 93 2.56 28.12 -19.69
C ASP A 93 1.23 27.37 -19.92
N LYS A 94 1.13 26.62 -21.03
CA LYS A 94 -0.07 25.86 -21.39
C LYS A 94 -0.27 24.69 -20.41
N GLU A 95 -1.48 24.51 -19.89
CA GLU A 95 -1.79 23.49 -18.87
C GLU A 95 -1.43 22.05 -19.27
N THR A 96 -1.47 21.73 -20.57
CA THR A 96 -1.11 20.40 -21.06
C THR A 96 0.37 20.23 -21.38
N TYR A 97 1.19 21.28 -21.22
CA TYR A 97 2.63 21.19 -21.41
C TYR A 97 3.32 20.82 -20.11
N LEU A 98 3.88 19.62 -20.08
CA LEU A 98 4.55 19.04 -18.92
C LEU A 98 6.04 18.96 -19.16
N GLN A 99 6.81 19.29 -18.14
CA GLN A 99 8.25 19.14 -18.06
C GLN A 99 8.62 18.11 -16.99
N THR A 100 9.88 17.70 -16.94
CA THR A 100 10.38 16.81 -15.88
C THR A 100 9.94 17.26 -14.48
N GLY A 101 9.27 16.35 -13.77
CA GLY A 101 8.73 16.55 -12.42
C GLY A 101 7.28 17.05 -12.41
N ASP A 102 6.71 17.44 -13.55
CA ASP A 102 5.30 17.83 -13.65
C ASP A 102 4.40 16.61 -13.76
N THR A 103 3.21 16.73 -13.15
CA THR A 103 2.12 15.76 -13.24
C THR A 103 0.86 16.45 -13.70
N MET A 104 0.14 15.83 -14.64
CA MET A 104 -1.21 16.21 -15.03
C MET A 104 -2.20 15.11 -14.68
N THR A 105 -3.26 15.46 -13.96
CA THR A 105 -4.38 14.55 -13.68
C THR A 105 -5.48 14.70 -14.73
N VAL A 106 -5.96 13.58 -15.25
CA VAL A 106 -7.06 13.49 -16.21
C VAL A 106 -8.15 12.61 -15.63
N ALA A 107 -9.40 13.08 -15.63
CA ALA A 107 -10.53 12.23 -15.28
C ALA A 107 -10.85 11.27 -16.42
N LEU A 108 -11.08 9.99 -16.09
CA LEU A 108 -11.45 8.95 -17.04
C LEU A 108 -12.95 8.64 -16.91
N ASP A 109 -13.60 8.40 -18.04
CA ASP A 109 -15.01 8.01 -18.12
C ASP A 109 -15.08 6.48 -18.28
N ILE A 110 -14.80 5.76 -17.18
CA ILE A 110 -14.81 4.29 -17.07
C ILE A 110 -15.58 3.87 -15.81
N GLU A 111 -16.05 2.62 -15.75
CA GLU A 111 -16.72 2.08 -14.56
C GLU A 111 -15.82 1.16 -13.71
N SER A 112 -14.70 0.67 -14.27
CA SER A 112 -13.70 -0.17 -13.59
C SER A 112 -12.29 0.05 -14.16
N LEU A 113 -11.25 -0.16 -13.36
CA LEU A 113 -9.86 -0.24 -13.84
C LEU A 113 -9.64 -1.40 -14.82
N ASP A 114 -10.49 -2.43 -14.80
CA ASP A 114 -10.47 -3.55 -15.75
C ASP A 114 -10.77 -3.11 -17.18
N GLU A 115 -11.39 -1.94 -17.39
CA GLU A 115 -11.65 -1.39 -18.73
C GLU A 115 -10.40 -0.73 -19.35
N VAL A 116 -9.27 -0.75 -18.63
CA VAL A 116 -8.03 -0.09 -19.06
C VAL A 116 -6.87 -1.08 -18.95
N ASP A 117 -6.66 -1.84 -20.03
CA ASP A 117 -5.49 -2.70 -20.19
C ASP A 117 -4.49 -2.09 -21.17
N ILE A 118 -4.96 -1.21 -22.04
CA ILE A 118 -4.16 -0.51 -23.03
C ILE A 118 -4.32 0.98 -22.84
N PHE A 119 -3.21 1.70 -22.68
CA PHE A 119 -3.22 3.16 -22.57
C PHE A 119 -2.40 3.79 -23.68
N GLY A 120 -2.91 4.89 -24.24
CA GLY A 120 -2.37 5.58 -25.40
C GLY A 120 -2.23 7.08 -25.18
N ILE A 121 -1.06 7.63 -25.53
CA ILE A 121 -0.76 9.06 -25.42
C ILE A 121 -0.44 9.64 -26.79
N ARG A 122 -1.13 10.73 -27.11
CA ARG A 122 -0.79 11.62 -28.22
C ARG A 122 -0.28 12.95 -27.69
N ALA A 123 0.98 13.23 -27.96
CA ALA A 123 1.61 14.49 -27.56
C ALA A 123 2.41 15.15 -28.70
N THR A 124 2.52 16.47 -28.62
CA THR A 124 3.32 17.31 -29.51
C THR A 124 4.29 18.18 -28.72
N SER A 125 5.06 19.03 -29.41
CA SER A 125 6.10 19.87 -28.79
C SER A 125 7.03 19.11 -27.85
N THR A 126 7.32 17.84 -28.18
CA THR A 126 8.12 16.97 -27.31
C THR A 126 9.60 17.27 -27.46
N THR A 127 10.38 16.97 -26.43
CA THR A 127 11.86 16.98 -26.48
C THR A 127 12.48 15.92 -27.38
N THR A 128 11.70 14.93 -27.85
CA THR A 128 12.17 13.95 -28.84
C THR A 128 12.53 14.61 -30.18
N ASP A 129 13.43 13.99 -30.96
CA ASP A 129 13.85 14.46 -32.29
C ASP A 129 12.69 14.73 -33.27
N GLY A 130 11.59 13.98 -33.12
CA GLY A 130 10.40 14.13 -33.97
C GLY A 130 9.48 15.28 -33.56
N GLY A 131 9.68 15.88 -32.38
CA GLY A 131 8.82 16.93 -31.81
C GLY A 131 7.37 16.50 -31.54
N SER A 132 7.04 15.21 -31.70
CA SER A 132 5.73 14.66 -31.39
C SER A 132 5.77 13.14 -31.28
N ILE A 133 4.87 12.58 -30.46
CA ILE A 133 4.79 11.13 -30.22
C ILE A 133 3.38 10.59 -30.37
N LYS A 134 3.30 9.32 -30.77
CA LYS A 134 2.14 8.44 -30.61
C LYS A 134 2.65 7.21 -29.89
N ARG A 135 2.23 7.00 -28.65
CA ARG A 135 2.71 5.89 -27.83
C ARG A 135 1.53 5.14 -27.25
N VAL A 136 1.77 3.86 -27.04
CA VAL A 136 0.82 2.92 -26.47
C VAL A 136 1.60 1.95 -25.58
N SER A 137 0.97 1.51 -24.50
CA SER A 137 1.44 0.45 -23.59
C SER A 137 0.25 -0.46 -23.27
N ASP A 138 0.48 -1.77 -23.23
CA ASP A 138 -0.46 -2.86 -22.87
C ASP A 138 0.00 -3.70 -21.68
N ASP A 139 1.13 -3.36 -21.09
CA ASP A 139 1.71 -4.06 -19.94
C ASP A 139 1.70 -3.08 -18.75
N PRO A 140 0.54 -2.82 -18.14
CA PRO A 140 0.50 -2.04 -16.92
C PRO A 140 1.24 -2.81 -15.83
N GLU A 141 2.21 -2.17 -15.19
CA GLU A 141 2.75 -2.62 -13.92
C GLU A 141 1.67 -2.38 -12.86
N GLU A 142 1.27 -3.43 -12.15
CA GLU A 142 0.51 -3.27 -10.92
C GLU A 142 1.47 -2.73 -9.85
N PRO A 143 1.02 -1.82 -8.95
CA PRO A 143 1.84 -1.41 -7.82
C PRO A 143 2.27 -2.65 -7.03
N GLU A 144 3.52 -2.68 -6.55
CA GLU A 144 3.95 -3.76 -5.67
C GLU A 144 3.03 -3.76 -4.44
N GLU A 145 2.38 -4.90 -4.17
CA GLU A 145 1.64 -5.09 -2.93
C GLU A 145 2.61 -4.85 -1.76
N PRO A 146 2.19 -4.14 -0.70
CA PRO A 146 3.04 -3.94 0.45
C PRO A 146 3.49 -5.30 0.98
N GLU A 147 4.81 -5.50 1.13
CA GLU A 147 5.35 -6.77 1.67
C GLU A 147 4.68 -7.09 3.01
N GLU A 148 4.17 -8.32 3.16
CA GLU A 148 3.59 -8.78 4.42
C GLU A 148 4.58 -8.59 5.57
N PRO A 149 4.14 -8.06 6.74
CA PRO A 149 5.02 -7.86 7.87
C PRO A 149 5.65 -9.18 8.35
N VAL A 150 6.96 -9.15 8.55
CA VAL A 150 7.73 -10.28 9.09
C VAL A 150 8.11 -10.05 10.55
N TYR A 151 8.12 -11.13 11.33
CA TYR A 151 8.36 -11.08 12.77
C TYR A 151 9.44 -12.06 13.21
N GLU A 152 10.32 -11.65 14.12
CA GLU A 152 11.38 -12.55 14.61
C GLU A 152 10.88 -13.61 15.58
N LYS A 153 9.79 -13.30 16.29
CA LYS A 153 9.22 -14.15 17.33
C LYS A 153 7.79 -13.76 17.60
N LEU A 154 6.93 -14.75 17.78
CA LEU A 154 5.58 -14.59 18.31
C LEU A 154 5.41 -15.31 19.64
N PHE A 155 4.51 -14.80 20.46
CA PHE A 155 4.05 -15.44 21.68
C PHE A 155 2.54 -15.59 21.68
N PHE A 156 2.08 -16.84 21.67
CA PHE A 156 0.69 -17.20 21.86
C PHE A 156 0.44 -17.37 23.36
N GLY A 157 -0.03 -16.31 24.01
CA GLY A 157 -0.16 -16.23 25.45
C GLY A 157 -1.49 -16.78 25.96
N GLU A 158 -1.42 -17.67 26.94
CA GLU A 158 -2.59 -18.28 27.59
C GLU A 158 -2.81 -17.73 29.01
N VAL A 159 -1.75 -17.21 29.64
CA VAL A 159 -1.78 -16.68 31.01
C VAL A 159 -0.89 -15.44 31.10
N PHE A 160 -1.46 -14.35 31.60
CA PHE A 160 -0.76 -13.11 31.87
C PHE A 160 -0.83 -12.73 33.35
N SER A 161 0.14 -11.92 33.81
CA SER A 161 0.11 -11.33 35.15
C SER A 161 -0.94 -10.22 35.23
N GLU A 162 -1.27 -9.76 36.43
CA GLU A 162 -2.10 -8.57 36.63
C GLU A 162 -1.47 -7.29 36.04
N THR A 163 -0.16 -7.31 35.78
CA THR A 163 0.59 -6.24 35.13
C THR A 163 0.75 -6.44 33.62
N GLY A 164 0.14 -7.48 33.03
CA GLY A 164 0.15 -7.74 31.58
C GLY A 164 1.37 -8.49 31.07
N ASP A 165 2.21 -9.03 31.96
CA ASP A 165 3.41 -9.80 31.61
C ASP A 165 3.04 -11.25 31.24
N PRO A 166 3.69 -11.82 30.21
CA PRO A 166 3.44 -13.21 29.82
C PRO A 166 3.92 -14.18 30.91
N LEU A 167 3.00 -14.97 31.48
CA LEU A 167 3.28 -15.98 32.50
C LEU A 167 3.19 -17.42 31.98
N GLY A 168 2.41 -17.65 30.92
CA GLY A 168 2.23 -18.97 30.33
C GLY A 168 1.69 -18.89 28.90
N GLY A 169 2.17 -19.77 28.04
CA GLY A 169 1.85 -19.81 26.61
C GLY A 169 2.99 -20.43 25.79
N THR A 170 2.94 -20.25 24.48
CA THR A 170 3.90 -20.82 23.53
C THR A 170 4.64 -19.73 22.78
N PHE A 171 5.98 -19.78 22.83
CA PHE A 171 6.83 -18.97 21.96
C PHE A 171 7.17 -19.75 20.69
N ILE A 172 7.15 -19.06 19.56
CA ILE A 172 7.64 -19.58 18.27
C ILE A 172 8.62 -18.55 17.69
N LEU A 173 9.80 -19.00 17.32
CA LEU A 173 10.86 -18.19 16.72
C LEU A 173 10.86 -18.29 15.20
N ALA A 174 11.34 -17.26 14.51
CA ALA A 174 11.56 -17.30 13.06
C ALA A 174 12.60 -18.34 12.68
N GLU A 175 13.68 -18.42 13.45
CA GLU A 175 14.80 -19.33 13.22
C GLU A 175 15.22 -20.03 14.52
N GLU A 176 15.68 -21.29 14.40
CA GLU A 176 16.16 -22.05 15.55
C GLU A 176 17.51 -21.50 16.05
N PRO A 177 17.62 -21.13 17.35
CA PRO A 177 18.90 -20.66 17.89
C PRO A 177 19.91 -21.82 18.01
N ASP A 178 21.17 -21.59 17.67
CA ASP A 178 22.27 -22.55 17.90
C ASP A 178 23.28 -22.01 18.95
N PRO A 179 23.36 -22.60 20.16
CA PRO A 179 22.54 -23.71 20.66
C PRO A 179 21.12 -23.27 21.05
N ASN A 180 20.18 -24.22 21.11
CA ASN A 180 18.81 -24.02 21.60
C ASN A 180 18.65 -24.52 23.06
N PRO A 181 19.19 -23.82 24.07
CA PRO A 181 19.24 -24.30 25.45
C PRO A 181 17.86 -24.43 26.11
N TYR A 182 16.86 -23.72 25.58
CA TYR A 182 15.50 -23.68 26.12
C TYR A 182 14.51 -24.51 25.30
N SER A 183 14.97 -25.16 24.22
CA SER A 183 14.14 -25.98 23.32
C SER A 183 12.89 -25.22 22.85
N ILE A 184 13.07 -23.94 22.52
CA ILE A 184 11.98 -23.10 22.01
C ILE A 184 11.73 -23.53 20.56
N PRO A 185 10.46 -23.82 20.18
CA PRO A 185 10.11 -24.10 18.81
C PRO A 185 10.47 -22.94 17.87
N ALA A 186 10.93 -23.28 16.68
CA ALA A 186 11.10 -22.34 15.59
C ALA A 186 10.30 -22.81 14.37
N LEU A 187 10.00 -21.87 13.47
CA LEU A 187 9.40 -22.18 12.18
C LEU A 187 10.30 -23.18 11.42
N PRO A 188 9.70 -24.05 10.59
CA PRO A 188 10.48 -24.95 9.74
C PRO A 188 11.44 -24.18 8.83
N GLU A 189 12.64 -24.72 8.61
CA GLU A 189 13.65 -24.08 7.76
C GLU A 189 13.08 -23.71 6.37
N GLY A 190 13.30 -22.47 5.95
CA GLY A 190 12.84 -21.96 4.66
C GLY A 190 11.39 -21.45 4.66
N THR A 191 10.75 -21.36 5.81
CA THR A 191 9.43 -20.73 5.96
C THR A 191 9.59 -19.23 6.18
N GLU A 192 8.82 -18.42 5.46
CA GLU A 192 8.80 -16.97 5.68
C GLU A 192 8.13 -16.64 7.02
N PRO A 193 8.70 -15.75 7.85
CA PRO A 193 8.20 -15.49 9.20
C PRO A 193 7.02 -14.49 9.21
N THR A 194 6.00 -14.76 8.40
CA THR A 194 4.72 -14.03 8.36
C THR A 194 3.76 -14.58 9.42
N PHE A 195 2.75 -13.79 9.80
CA PHE A 195 1.82 -14.19 10.85
C PHE A 195 1.06 -15.49 10.51
N ASP A 196 0.58 -15.62 9.28
CA ASP A 196 -0.10 -16.81 8.77
C ASP A 196 0.72 -18.09 8.94
N ASN A 197 2.04 -18.01 8.69
CA ASN A 197 2.94 -19.14 8.85
C ASN A 197 3.14 -19.49 10.32
N TYR A 198 3.24 -18.51 11.22
CA TYR A 198 3.28 -18.74 12.66
C TYR A 198 2.00 -19.37 13.19
N LEU A 199 0.84 -18.85 12.78
CA LEU A 199 -0.47 -19.36 13.20
C LEU A 199 -0.69 -20.79 12.71
N SER A 200 -0.37 -21.05 11.44
CA SER A 200 -0.43 -22.38 10.85
C SER A 200 0.47 -23.38 11.59
N TYR A 201 1.68 -22.96 11.97
CA TYR A 201 2.59 -23.81 12.72
C TYR A 201 2.14 -24.01 14.17
N PHE A 202 1.61 -22.99 14.84
CA PHE A 202 1.02 -23.12 16.18
C PHE A 202 -0.11 -24.15 16.22
N LEU A 203 -0.98 -24.15 15.20
CA LEU A 203 -2.09 -25.08 15.06
C LEU A 203 -1.69 -26.46 14.54
N SER A 204 -0.46 -26.64 14.05
CA SER A 204 0.02 -27.90 13.52
C SER A 204 0.11 -28.99 14.59
N ASP A 205 0.15 -30.26 14.18
CA ASP A 205 0.33 -31.39 15.09
C ASP A 205 1.67 -31.36 15.86
N ASP A 206 2.65 -30.58 15.39
CA ASP A 206 3.97 -30.46 16.02
C ASP A 206 3.94 -29.60 17.30
N ILE A 207 3.10 -28.56 17.30
CA ILE A 207 2.90 -27.68 18.46
C ILE A 207 1.63 -28.06 19.22
N GLY A 208 0.54 -28.32 18.49
CA GLY A 208 -0.77 -28.69 19.05
C GLY A 208 -1.44 -27.56 19.83
N GLY A 209 -1.23 -26.32 19.41
CA GLY A 209 -1.79 -25.13 20.04
C GLY A 209 -3.31 -25.06 19.97
N ASP A 210 -3.92 -24.45 20.99
CA ASP A 210 -5.38 -24.26 21.10
C ASP A 210 -5.72 -22.77 21.16
N LEU A 211 -6.29 -22.25 20.07
CA LEU A 211 -6.69 -20.84 19.97
C LEU A 211 -7.74 -20.42 21.00
N SER A 212 -8.58 -21.36 21.45
CA SER A 212 -9.60 -21.05 22.45
C SER A 212 -9.01 -20.76 23.84
N ALA A 213 -7.77 -21.20 24.07
CA ALA A 213 -7.01 -20.94 25.30
C ALA A 213 -6.14 -19.67 25.21
N VAL A 214 -5.92 -19.13 24.00
CA VAL A 214 -5.11 -17.94 23.80
C VAL A 214 -5.90 -16.71 24.27
N GLN A 215 -5.29 -15.97 25.19
CA GLN A 215 -5.80 -14.69 25.70
C GLN A 215 -5.23 -13.50 24.93
N SER A 216 -3.97 -13.58 24.50
CA SER A 216 -3.36 -12.54 23.65
C SER A 216 -2.23 -13.12 22.80
N VAL A 217 -2.03 -12.57 21.60
CA VAL A 217 -0.87 -12.86 20.74
C VAL A 217 0.04 -11.64 20.76
N VAL A 218 1.32 -11.85 21.05
CA VAL A 218 2.33 -10.78 21.15
C VAL A 218 3.37 -10.94 20.05
N PHE A 219 3.63 -9.86 19.33
CA PHE A 219 4.54 -9.79 18.19
C PHE A 219 5.84 -9.11 18.61
N TYR A 220 6.98 -9.71 18.27
CA TYR A 220 8.30 -9.18 18.63
C TYR A 220 9.18 -8.97 17.39
N GLY A 221 10.05 -7.96 17.49
CA GLY A 221 11.06 -7.64 16.49
C GLY A 221 12.35 -7.11 17.09
N SER A 222 13.30 -6.75 16.21
CA SER A 222 14.57 -6.14 16.59
C SER A 222 14.41 -4.67 16.94
N GLY A 223 14.64 -4.34 18.21
CA GLY A 223 14.77 -2.97 18.72
C GLY A 223 16.16 -2.36 18.55
N GLU A 224 16.32 -1.12 19.01
CA GLU A 224 17.57 -0.37 18.86
C GLU A 224 18.72 -1.09 19.59
N GLY A 225 19.75 -1.51 18.82
CA GLY A 225 20.90 -2.25 19.36
C GLY A 225 20.74 -3.77 19.40
N GLY A 226 19.71 -4.33 18.76
CA GLY A 226 19.51 -5.79 18.63
C GLY A 226 18.89 -6.44 19.86
N ALA A 227 18.23 -5.65 20.72
CA ALA A 227 17.39 -6.16 21.79
C ALA A 227 16.03 -6.58 21.21
N GLN A 228 15.42 -7.64 21.75
CA GLN A 228 14.04 -7.98 21.38
C GLN A 228 13.09 -6.98 22.02
N GLU A 229 12.23 -6.38 21.20
CA GLU A 229 11.19 -5.46 21.63
C GLU A 229 9.82 -6.01 21.20
N GLU A 230 8.82 -5.75 22.04
CA GLU A 230 7.42 -6.01 21.69
C GLU A 230 6.96 -4.93 20.71
N LEU A 231 6.45 -5.36 19.56
CA LEU A 231 5.95 -4.47 18.52
C LEU A 231 4.51 -4.07 18.83
N PHE A 232 3.66 -5.07 19.04
CA PHE A 232 2.26 -4.90 19.44
C PHE A 232 1.71 -6.24 19.95
N ARG A 233 0.47 -6.21 20.44
CA ARG A 233 -0.29 -7.39 20.85
C ARG A 233 -1.72 -7.30 20.38
N ILE A 234 -2.32 -8.46 20.13
CA ILE A 234 -3.75 -8.61 19.85
C ILE A 234 -4.37 -9.36 21.01
N ASP A 235 -5.32 -8.72 21.69
CA ASP A 235 -6.06 -9.33 22.79
C ASP A 235 -7.27 -10.09 22.25
N ALA A 236 -7.50 -11.28 22.80
CA ALA A 236 -8.64 -12.10 22.44
C ALA A 236 -9.95 -11.49 22.95
N PRO A 237 -11.05 -11.64 22.21
CA PRO A 237 -12.37 -11.24 22.69
C PRO A 237 -12.79 -12.09 23.91
N ASP A 238 -13.81 -11.61 24.65
CA ASP A 238 -14.40 -12.36 25.77
C ASP A 238 -14.80 -13.79 25.33
N GLY A 239 -14.01 -14.79 25.75
CA GLY A 239 -14.20 -16.19 25.38
C GLY A 239 -13.14 -16.80 24.44
N GLY A 240 -12.09 -16.05 24.08
CA GLY A 240 -10.99 -16.52 23.24
C GLY A 240 -11.29 -16.48 21.74
N PHE A 241 -10.27 -16.70 20.91
CA PHE A 241 -10.43 -16.81 19.46
C PHE A 241 -11.16 -18.12 19.10
N GLN A 242 -12.18 -18.05 18.25
CA GLN A 242 -12.99 -19.22 17.88
C GLN A 242 -12.44 -19.95 16.65
N SER A 243 -11.63 -19.27 15.83
CA SER A 243 -11.01 -19.82 14.63
C SER A 243 -9.73 -19.06 14.27
N ALA A 244 -8.94 -19.62 13.34
CA ALA A 244 -7.78 -18.94 12.76
C ALA A 244 -8.21 -17.69 12.00
N ASP A 245 -9.31 -17.77 11.25
CA ASP A 245 -9.86 -16.64 10.49
C ASP A 245 -10.26 -15.47 11.41
N ASP A 246 -10.81 -15.74 12.60
CA ASP A 246 -11.14 -14.68 13.57
C ASP A 246 -9.89 -13.97 14.10
N LEU A 247 -8.79 -14.70 14.27
CA LEU A 247 -7.52 -14.13 14.73
C LEU A 247 -6.80 -13.37 13.61
N LEU A 248 -6.86 -13.85 12.37
CA LEU A 248 -6.34 -13.14 11.20
C LEU A 248 -7.12 -11.84 10.96
N ALA A 249 -8.45 -11.86 11.06
CA ALA A 249 -9.25 -10.64 10.97
C ALA A 249 -8.90 -9.62 12.06
N ALA A 250 -8.64 -10.07 13.29
CA ALA A 250 -8.19 -9.18 14.37
C ALA A 250 -6.76 -8.63 14.16
N TYR A 251 -5.93 -9.35 13.41
CA TYR A 251 -4.60 -8.89 12.99
C TYR A 251 -4.71 -7.84 11.88
N ASP A 252 -5.52 -8.09 10.86
CA ASP A 252 -5.79 -7.15 9.78
C ASP A 252 -6.37 -5.84 10.33
N ASP A 253 -7.37 -5.92 11.23
CA ASP A 253 -7.94 -4.76 11.92
C ASP A 253 -6.88 -3.96 12.71
N ALA A 254 -5.91 -4.66 13.32
CA ALA A 254 -4.81 -4.03 14.08
C ALA A 254 -3.79 -3.33 13.17
N LEU A 255 -3.58 -3.83 11.94
CA LEU A 255 -2.76 -3.18 10.93
C LEU A 255 -3.48 -1.98 10.31
N ASP A 256 -4.74 -2.14 9.94
CA ASP A 256 -5.57 -1.08 9.33
C ASP A 256 -5.79 0.10 10.28
N GLY A 257 -5.98 -0.18 11.57
CA GLY A 257 -6.08 0.85 12.61
C GLY A 257 -4.84 1.74 12.74
N ALA A 258 -3.69 1.29 12.23
CA ALA A 258 -2.45 2.05 12.23
C ALA A 258 -2.26 2.96 11.00
N GLY A 259 -3.10 2.85 9.97
CA GLY A 259 -2.98 3.59 8.71
C GLY A 259 -1.81 3.12 7.83
N ASP A 260 -1.71 3.68 6.62
CA ASP A 260 -0.71 3.43 5.54
C ASP A 260 0.73 3.78 5.98
N LEU A 261 1.18 3.11 7.04
CA LEU A 261 2.42 3.31 7.75
C LEU A 261 3.29 2.09 7.48
N SER A 262 4.51 2.35 7.01
CA SER A 262 5.52 1.30 6.87
C SER A 262 5.71 0.56 8.19
N GLY A 263 6.17 -0.70 8.18
CA GLY A 263 6.36 -1.49 9.42
C GLY A 263 7.24 -0.82 10.50
N MET A 264 8.00 0.22 10.14
CA MET A 264 8.72 1.09 11.10
C MET A 264 7.86 2.23 11.67
N ASP A 265 6.89 2.76 10.93
CA ASP A 265 5.95 3.80 11.38
C ASP A 265 4.80 3.21 12.23
N LEU A 266 4.47 1.92 12.05
CA LEU A 266 3.62 1.13 12.94
C LEU A 266 4.11 1.22 14.41
N MET A 267 5.44 1.23 14.60
CA MET A 267 6.09 1.31 15.92
C MET A 267 5.85 2.65 16.63
N ALA A 268 5.61 3.72 15.87
CA ALA A 268 5.37 5.05 16.44
C ALA A 268 3.89 5.26 16.78
N ALA A 269 2.97 4.75 15.95
CA ALA A 269 1.54 4.99 16.11
C ALA A 269 0.94 4.21 17.30
N LEU A 270 1.25 2.93 17.45
CA LEU A 270 0.65 2.07 18.48
C LEU A 270 1.19 2.34 19.90
N SER A 271 2.43 2.82 20.02
CA SER A 271 3.03 3.22 21.31
C SER A 271 2.38 4.48 21.92
N LEU A 272 1.66 5.26 21.09
CA LEU A 272 1.05 6.53 21.49
C LEU A 272 -0.40 6.38 21.98
N ASP A 273 -1.16 5.40 21.50
CA ASP A 273 -2.57 5.26 21.87
C ASP A 273 -2.78 4.69 23.29
N ASP A 274 -1.83 3.89 23.80
CA ASP A 274 -1.92 3.35 25.18
C ASP A 274 -1.58 4.40 26.26
N GLN A 275 -1.07 5.59 25.88
CA GLN A 275 -0.83 6.70 26.81
C GLN A 275 -1.98 7.70 26.90
N ALA A 276 -3.05 7.56 26.12
CA ALA A 276 -4.20 8.47 26.15
C ALA A 276 -5.17 8.23 27.35
N GLY A 277 -4.85 7.28 28.24
CA GLY A 277 -5.68 6.91 29.40
C GLY A 277 -5.29 7.55 30.75
N ALA A 278 -4.22 8.33 30.83
CA ALA A 278 -3.80 8.95 32.10
C ALA A 278 -4.52 10.30 32.31
N VAL A 279 -5.72 10.26 32.89
CA VAL A 279 -6.32 11.44 33.53
C VAL A 279 -5.34 11.92 34.61
N PRO A 280 -4.81 13.15 34.57
CA PRO A 280 -3.94 13.61 35.63
C PRO A 280 -4.74 13.67 36.93
N GLU A 281 -4.35 12.86 37.92
CA GLU A 281 -4.86 12.98 39.28
C GLU A 281 -4.60 14.40 39.76
N ALA A 282 -5.68 15.11 40.10
CA ALA A 282 -5.60 16.41 40.72
C ALA A 282 -4.94 16.27 42.09
N GLU A 283 -3.80 16.93 42.27
CA GLU A 283 -3.13 17.01 43.56
C GLU A 283 -4.07 17.61 44.62
N ASP A 284 -4.22 16.89 45.73
CA ASP A 284 -4.93 17.29 46.95
C ASP A 284 -4.35 18.63 47.48
N ASP A 285 -5.11 19.71 47.30
CA ASP A 285 -4.88 20.98 47.98
C ASP A 285 -5.38 20.84 49.44
N LEU A 286 -4.47 20.50 50.35
CA LEU A 286 -4.76 20.44 51.78
C LEU A 286 -5.01 21.83 52.36
N ASP A 287 -6.30 22.09 52.62
CA ASP A 287 -6.82 23.15 53.49
C ASP A 287 -5.98 23.29 54.78
N THR A 288 -5.35 24.46 54.95
CA THR A 288 -4.95 24.95 56.29
C THR A 288 -5.26 26.44 56.41
N ASP A 289 -6.53 26.76 56.62
CA ASP A 289 -6.96 28.07 57.11
C ASP A 289 -7.20 28.05 58.62
N GLY A 290 -6.40 28.85 59.33
CA GLY A 290 -6.81 29.62 60.51
C GLY A 290 -7.09 28.92 61.84
N PHE A 291 -6.12 28.98 62.76
CA PHE A 291 -6.43 29.12 64.20
C PHE A 291 -5.47 30.11 64.87
N GLU A 292 -5.97 31.32 65.13
CA GLU A 292 -5.42 32.27 66.10
C GLU A 292 -6.31 32.25 67.35
N LEU A 293 -5.74 32.10 68.55
CA LEU A 293 -6.31 32.66 69.79
C LEU A 293 -5.31 32.61 70.97
N VAL A 294 -4.85 33.82 71.34
CA VAL A 294 -4.41 34.35 72.66
C VAL A 294 -3.18 33.74 73.35
#